data_AF-A0A1B0Z1S4-F1
#
_entry.id   AF-A0A1B0Z1S4-F1
#
_cell.length_a   1.000
_cell.length_b   1.000
_cell.length_c   1.000
_cell.angle_alpha   90.00
_cell.angle_beta   90.00
_cell.angle_gamma   90.00
#
_symmetry.space_group_name_H-M   'P 1'
#
loop_
_entity.id
_entity.type
_entity.pdbx_description
1 polymer ?
#
loop_
_entity_poly.entity_id
_entity_poly.type
_entity_poly.pdbx_seq_one_letter_code
_entity_poly.pdbx_strand_id
1 'polypeptide(L)'
;MPEAIFTPSLKLEIMTFYQKQLSEFTRDFYAGASTGIIVSSCLGSIAAMLILMNGHALADMIQLGMIVVACMWYNASVLAQLKAKFVFNSLIISILMSTTFILINIFQ
;
A
#
# COMPACT_ATOMS: atom_id res chain seq x y z
N MET A 1 -29.60 20.57 -1.03
CA MET A 1 -28.56 20.42 -2.07
C MET A 1 -27.30 21.20 -1.70
N PRO A 2 -26.37 20.62 -0.91
CA PRO A 2 -25.07 21.21 -0.61
C PRO A 2 -23.93 20.21 -0.91
N GLU A 3 -23.58 20.00 -2.18
CA GLU A 3 -22.49 19.06 -2.56
C GLU A 3 -21.32 19.72 -3.33
N ALA A 4 -21.37 21.04 -3.57
CA ALA A 4 -20.42 21.70 -4.49
C ALA A 4 -19.35 22.59 -3.83
N ILE A 5 -19.34 22.80 -2.51
CA ILE A 5 -18.39 23.73 -1.85
C ILE A 5 -17.31 23.03 -0.99
N PHE A 6 -17.48 21.77 -0.60
CA PHE A 6 -16.52 21.07 0.28
C PHE A 6 -15.40 20.31 -0.49
N THR A 7 -15.56 20.11 -1.80
CA THR A 7 -14.61 19.37 -2.65
C THR A 7 -13.36 20.11 -3.15
N PRO A 8 -13.31 21.45 -3.36
CA PRO A 8 -12.12 22.09 -3.91
C PRO A 8 -10.97 22.20 -2.90
N SER A 9 -11.25 22.51 -1.63
CA SER A 9 -10.23 22.70 -0.58
C SER A 9 -9.53 21.40 -0.20
N LEU A 10 -10.30 20.31 -0.02
CA LEU A 10 -9.77 18.97 0.28
C LEU A 10 -8.91 18.43 -0.88
N LYS A 11 -9.36 18.62 -2.12
CA LYS A 11 -8.62 18.16 -3.29
C LYS A 11 -7.32 18.94 -3.50
N LEU A 12 -7.29 20.22 -3.14
CA LEU A 12 -6.06 21.02 -3.11
C LEU A 12 -5.11 20.50 -2.04
N GLU A 13 -5.58 20.28 -0.80
CA GLU A 13 -4.79 19.80 0.34
C GLU A 13 -4.14 18.43 0.06
N ILE A 14 -4.91 17.49 -0.49
CA ILE A 14 -4.44 16.17 -0.91
C ILE A 14 -3.39 16.29 -2.03
N MET A 15 -3.59 17.20 -2.98
CA MET A 15 -2.61 17.42 -4.05
C MET A 15 -1.29 17.97 -3.49
N THR A 16 -1.33 18.88 -2.51
CA THR A 16 -0.09 19.36 -1.86
C THR A 16 0.58 18.25 -1.06
N PHE A 17 -0.19 17.46 -0.29
CA PHE A 17 0.37 16.42 0.57
C PHE A 17 1.00 15.28 -0.25
N TYR A 18 0.29 14.77 -1.26
CA TYR A 18 0.81 13.75 -2.16
C TYR A 18 2.05 14.24 -2.90
N GLN A 19 2.03 15.46 -3.45
CA GLN A 19 3.18 16.00 -4.19
C GLN A 19 4.36 16.28 -3.26
N LYS A 20 4.13 16.70 -2.02
CA LYS A 20 5.18 16.90 -1.01
C LYS A 20 5.85 15.58 -0.64
N GLN A 21 5.05 14.56 -0.30
CA GLN A 21 5.55 13.22 0.00
C GLN A 21 6.30 12.61 -1.19
N LEU A 22 5.74 12.75 -2.39
CA LEU A 22 6.39 12.28 -3.61
C LEU A 22 7.68 13.04 -3.93
N SER A 23 7.73 14.35 -3.65
CA SER A 23 8.92 15.16 -3.84
C SER A 23 10.02 14.80 -2.83
N GLU A 24 9.67 14.54 -1.58
CA GLU A 24 10.64 14.08 -0.58
C GLU A 24 11.10 12.65 -0.86
N PHE A 25 10.18 11.77 -1.25
CA PHE A 25 10.51 10.42 -1.70
C PHE A 25 11.37 10.43 -2.97
N THR A 26 11.21 11.41 -3.86
CA THR A 26 12.09 11.56 -5.04
C THR A 26 13.44 12.14 -4.67
N ARG A 27 13.49 13.10 -3.74
CA ARG A 27 14.74 13.71 -3.26
C ARG A 27 15.62 12.68 -2.57
N ASP A 28 15.04 11.82 -1.75
CA ASP A 28 15.73 10.80 -0.97
C ASP A 28 15.22 9.39 -1.32
N PHE A 29 15.27 9.03 -2.62
CA PHE A 29 14.69 7.79 -3.15
C PHE A 29 15.09 6.52 -2.40
N TYR A 30 16.37 6.37 -2.04
CA TYR A 30 16.83 5.19 -1.31
C TYR A 30 16.27 5.12 0.13
N ALA A 31 16.17 6.26 0.82
CA ALA A 31 15.61 6.32 2.17
C ALA A 31 14.09 6.15 2.16
N GLY A 32 13.41 6.74 1.17
CA GLY A 32 11.99 6.55 0.95
C GLY A 32 11.65 5.10 0.60
N ALA A 33 12.40 4.51 -0.34
CA ALA A 33 12.19 3.13 -0.77
C ALA A 33 12.48 2.13 0.36
N SER A 34 13.54 2.31 1.14
CA SER A 34 13.82 1.43 2.29
C SER A 34 12.72 1.51 3.35
N THR A 35 12.24 2.71 3.68
CA THR A 35 11.12 2.90 4.61
C THR A 35 9.85 2.25 4.08
N GLY A 36 9.56 2.40 2.79
CA GLY A 36 8.41 1.76 2.16
C GLY A 36 8.49 0.23 2.16
N ILE A 37 9.68 -0.35 1.96
CA ILE A 37 9.89 -1.80 2.03
C ILE A 37 9.56 -2.32 3.43
N ILE A 38 10.03 -1.61 4.47
CA ILE A 38 9.76 -1.96 5.86
C ILE A 38 8.26 -1.92 6.13
N VAL A 39 7.59 -0.82 5.79
CA VAL A 39 6.15 -0.64 6.04
C VAL A 39 5.32 -1.68 5.28
N SER A 40 5.57 -1.88 3.99
CA SER A 40 4.87 -2.87 3.15
C SER A 40 5.06 -4.29 3.68
N SER A 41 6.29 -4.66 4.03
CA SER A 41 6.61 -6.01 4.54
C SER A 41 5.96 -6.28 5.90
N CYS A 42 5.99 -5.31 6.82
CA CYS A 42 5.34 -5.44 8.13
C CYS A 42 3.82 -5.61 8.00
N LEU A 43 3.17 -4.76 7.20
CA LEU A 43 1.72 -4.84 6.97
C LEU A 43 1.33 -6.15 6.27
N GLY A 44 2.11 -6.57 5.27
CA GLY A 44 1.91 -7.86 4.59
C GLY A 44 2.04 -9.05 5.54
N SER A 45 2.98 -8.99 6.50
CA SER A 45 3.16 -10.05 7.51
C SER A 45 1.98 -10.12 8.48
N ILE A 46 1.45 -8.97 8.92
CA ILE A 46 0.25 -8.91 9.77
C ILE A 46 -0.97 -9.46 9.01
N ALA A 47 -1.16 -9.04 7.75
CA ALA A 47 -2.26 -9.53 6.92
C ALA A 47 -2.16 -11.05 6.68
N ALA A 48 -0.96 -11.55 6.37
CA ALA A 48 -0.71 -12.98 6.21
C ALA A 48 -1.04 -13.78 7.47
N MET A 49 -0.63 -13.28 8.63
CA MET A 49 -0.91 -13.92 9.92
C MET A 49 -2.41 -13.98 10.20
N LEU A 50 -3.15 -12.90 9.97
CA LEU A 50 -4.60 -12.87 10.19
C LEU A 50 -5.34 -13.85 9.28
N ILE A 51 -4.95 -13.94 8.01
CA ILE A 51 -5.53 -14.91 7.07
C ILE A 51 -5.32 -16.34 7.54
N LEU A 52 -4.10 -16.67 7.98
CA LEU A 52 -3.77 -18.00 8.49
C LEU A 52 -4.47 -18.34 9.80
N MET A 53 -4.81 -17.33 10.62
CA MET A 53 -5.56 -17.51 11.86
C MET A 53 -7.05 -17.79 11.61
N ASN A 54 -7.62 -17.30 10.51
CA ASN A 54 -9.02 -17.50 10.18
C ASN A 54 -9.29 -18.91 9.62
N GLY A 55 -8.32 -19.50 8.92
CA GLY A 55 -8.43 -20.88 8.42
C GLY A 55 -7.26 -21.31 7.53
N HIS A 56 -7.32 -22.57 7.09
CA HIS A 56 -6.38 -23.14 6.13
C HIS A 56 -7.11 -23.67 4.89
N ALA A 57 -8.26 -23.09 4.53
CA ALA A 57 -8.97 -23.48 3.32
C ALA A 57 -8.19 -23.01 2.08
N LEU A 58 -8.49 -23.61 0.92
CA LEU A 58 -7.90 -23.19 -0.35
C LEU A 58 -8.14 -21.70 -0.65
N ALA A 59 -9.27 -21.15 -0.21
CA ALA A 59 -9.57 -19.73 -0.36
C ALA A 59 -8.59 -18.83 0.41
N ASP A 60 -8.25 -19.19 1.65
CA ASP A 60 -7.30 -18.44 2.50
C ASP A 60 -5.89 -18.48 1.91
N MET A 61 -5.49 -19.64 1.36
CA MET A 61 -4.20 -19.81 0.68
C MET A 61 -4.08 -18.95 -0.58
N ILE A 62 -5.15 -18.82 -1.37
CA ILE A 62 -5.18 -17.94 -2.55
C ILE A 62 -5.14 -16.47 -2.11
N GLN A 63 -5.89 -16.11 -1.07
CA GLN A 63 -5.86 -14.78 -0.47
C GLN A 63 -4.44 -14.39 -0.03
N LEU A 64 -3.77 -15.29 0.71
CA LEU A 64 -2.40 -15.13 1.15
C LEU A 64 -1.44 -14.93 -0.04
N GLY A 65 -1.57 -15.76 -1.08
CA GLY A 65 -0.78 -15.66 -2.30
C GLY A 65 -0.92 -14.30 -2.98
N MET A 66 -2.14 -13.75 -3.05
CA MET A 66 -2.37 -12.43 -3.64
C MET A 66 -1.69 -11.29 -2.86
N ILE A 67 -1.72 -11.33 -1.53
CA ILE A 67 -1.01 -10.33 -0.70
C ILE A 67 0.49 -10.44 -0.88
N VAL A 68 1.04 -11.65 -0.86
CA VAL A 68 2.48 -11.88 -1.00
C VAL A 68 2.97 -11.39 -2.36
N VAL A 69 2.23 -11.68 -3.44
CA VAL A 69 2.54 -11.17 -4.78
C VAL A 69 2.50 -9.64 -4.81
N ALA A 70 1.48 -9.01 -4.20
CA ALA A 70 1.37 -7.55 -4.15
C ALA A 70 2.52 -6.90 -3.36
N CYS A 71 2.93 -7.48 -2.22
CA CYS A 71 4.08 -7.00 -1.45
C CYS A 71 5.40 -7.20 -2.20
N MET A 72 5.61 -8.38 -2.81
CA MET A 72 6.81 -8.65 -3.60
C MET A 72 6.89 -7.81 -4.86
N TRP A 73 5.76 -7.43 -5.45
CA TRP A 73 5.71 -6.50 -6.57
C TRP A 73 6.30 -5.14 -6.20
N TYR A 74 5.97 -4.62 -5.01
CA TYR A 74 6.57 -3.39 -4.53
C TYR A 74 8.09 -3.51 -4.37
N ASN A 75 8.58 -4.58 -3.73
CA ASN A 75 10.02 -4.84 -3.59
C ASN A 75 10.73 -4.97 -4.96
N ALA A 76 10.10 -5.64 -5.92
CA ALA A 76 10.60 -5.77 -7.28
C ALA A 76 10.64 -4.41 -8.01
N SER A 77 9.63 -3.56 -7.80
CA SER A 77 9.58 -2.20 -8.37
C SER A 77 10.71 -1.30 -7.88
N VAL A 78 11.13 -1.49 -6.62
CA VAL A 78 12.29 -0.80 -6.02
C VAL A 78 13.59 -1.33 -6.61
N LEU A 79 13.77 -2.65 -6.70
CA LEU A 79 14.97 -3.26 -7.28
C LEU A 79 15.16 -2.91 -8.76
N ALA A 80 14.07 -2.84 -9.52
CA ALA A 80 14.08 -2.44 -10.92
C ALA A 80 14.36 -0.94 -11.14
N GLN A 81 14.60 -0.17 -10.07
CA GLN A 81 14.83 1.27 -10.09
C GLN A 81 13.80 2.02 -10.95
N LEU A 82 12.54 1.61 -10.85
CA LEU A 82 11.46 2.28 -11.57
C LEU A 82 11.33 3.72 -11.06
N LYS A 83 10.74 4.59 -11.89
CA LYS A 83 10.52 5.99 -11.52
C LYS A 83 9.88 6.08 -10.14
N ALA A 84 10.40 6.98 -9.29
CA ALA A 84 9.92 7.20 -7.93
C ALA A 84 8.39 7.32 -7.82
N LYS A 85 7.75 7.96 -8.81
CA LYS A 85 6.28 8.05 -8.91
C LYS A 85 5.59 6.68 -8.96
N PHE A 86 6.15 5.74 -9.71
CA PHE A 86 5.59 4.41 -9.89
C PHE A 86 5.75 3.56 -8.62
N VAL A 87 6.96 3.59 -8.03
CA VAL A 87 7.26 2.91 -6.78
C VAL A 87 6.35 3.42 -5.65
N PHE A 88 6.19 4.74 -5.53
CA PHE A 88 5.33 5.33 -4.52
C PHE A 88 3.83 4.97 -4.70
N ASN A 89 3.34 4.95 -5.95
CA ASN A 89 1.99 4.47 -6.21
C ASN A 89 1.82 2.98 -5.88
N SER A 90 2.83 2.16 -6.17
CA SER A 90 2.83 0.75 -5.84
C SER A 90 2.83 0.50 -4.33
N LEU A 91 3.51 1.35 -3.54
CA LEU A 91 3.47 1.31 -2.07
C LEU A 91 2.05 1.55 -1.56
N ILE A 92 1.40 2.62 -2.03
CA ILE A 92 0.04 2.98 -1.65
C ILE A 92 -0.94 1.85 -1.97
N ILE A 93 -0.81 1.25 -3.15
CA ILE A 93 -1.64 0.10 -3.56
C ILE A 93 -1.41 -1.09 -2.62
N SER A 94 -0.16 -1.41 -2.29
CA SER A 94 0.18 -2.52 -1.39
C SER A 94 -0.40 -2.33 0.02
N ILE A 95 -0.33 -1.11 0.56
CA ILE A 95 -0.90 -0.75 1.86
C ILE A 95 -2.43 -0.84 1.83
N LEU A 96 -3.07 -0.30 0.79
CA LEU A 96 -4.53 -0.37 0.62
C LEU A 96 -5.02 -1.82 0.48
N MET A 97 -4.33 -2.64 -0.31
CA MET A 97 -4.65 -4.07 -0.47
C MET A 97 -4.56 -4.80 0.87
N SER A 98 -3.43 -4.62 1.57
CA SER A 98 -3.22 -5.25 2.88
C SER A 98 -4.28 -4.82 3.90
N THR A 99 -4.61 -3.53 3.94
CA THR A 99 -5.63 -2.98 4.85
C THR A 99 -7.03 -3.49 4.51
N THR A 100 -7.38 -3.56 3.22
CA THR A 100 -8.68 -4.06 2.76
C THR A 100 -8.85 -5.54 3.10
N PHE A 101 -7.80 -6.35 2.91
CA PHE A 101 -7.83 -7.75 3.27
C PHE A 101 -7.93 -7.98 4.77
N ILE A 102 -7.22 -7.20 5.57
CA ILE A 102 -7.35 -7.23 7.03
C ILE A 102 -8.79 -6.93 7.43
N LEU A 103 -9.42 -5.91 6.84
CA LEU A 103 -10.82 -5.57 7.11
C LEU A 103 -11.78 -6.68 6.70
N ILE A 104 -11.61 -7.28 5.52
CA ILE A 104 -12.44 -8.41 5.08
C ILE A 104 -12.28 -9.59 6.04
N ASN A 105 -11.05 -9.90 6.45
CA ASN A 105 -10.76 -11.02 7.33
C ASN A 105 -11.28 -10.80 8.77
N ILE A 106 -11.37 -9.55 9.23
CA ILE A 106 -11.95 -9.23 10.56
C ILE A 106 -13.49 -9.25 10.56
N PHE A 107 -14.12 -8.98 9.41
CA PHE A 107 -15.58 -8.92 9.26
C PHE A 107 -16.19 -10.24 8.75
N GLN A 108 -15.35 -11.19 8.38
CA GLN A 108 -15.70 -12.56 7.96
C GLN A 108 -15.57 -13.50 9.16
#